data_AF-A0A959NBS2-F1
#
_entry.id   AF-A0A959NBS2-F1
#
_cell.length_a   1.000
_cell.length_b   1.000
_cell.length_c   1.000
_cell.angle_alpha   90.00
_cell.angle_beta   90.00
_cell.angle_gamma   90.00
#
_symmetry.space_group_name_H-M   'P 1'
#
loop_
_entity.id
_entity.type
_entity.pdbx_description
1 polymer ?
#
loop_
_entity_poly.entity_id
_entity_poly.type
_entity_poly.pdbx_seq_one_letter_code
_entity_poly.pdbx_strand_id
1 'polypeptide(L)'
;KDGVKAIKWFKDNGIRTNCTLVFSAGQAILAAKAGATYLSPFIGRIDDSNWDGIDLIAQVAHIYSVQGFKTEILAASIRSSIHIVKCAEAGADVCTCPLPSILGLLNHPLTDIGLAKFLEDAKKTQ
;
A
#
# COMPACT_ATOMS: atom_id res chain seq x y z
N LYS A 1 -3.66 22.81 0.89
CA LYS A 1 -2.93 23.92 0.22
C LYS A 1 -1.55 24.14 0.83
N ASP A 2 -1.44 24.48 2.12
CA ASP A 2 -0.13 24.77 2.73
C ASP A 2 0.77 23.54 2.84
N GLY A 3 0.21 22.34 3.06
CA GLY A 3 0.98 21.10 2.99
C GLY A 3 1.68 20.88 1.65
N VAL A 4 1.07 21.28 0.53
CA VAL A 4 1.68 21.17 -0.82
C VAL A 4 2.86 22.15 -0.96
N LYS A 5 2.72 23.37 -0.43
CA LYS A 5 3.83 24.34 -0.39
C LYS A 5 4.98 23.83 0.48
N ALA A 6 4.66 23.23 1.63
CA ALA A 6 5.65 22.66 2.53
C ALA A 6 6.39 21.50 1.85
N ILE A 7 5.69 20.58 1.16
CA ILE A 7 6.32 19.50 0.39
C ILE A 7 7.33 20.05 -0.61
N LYS A 8 6.96 21.09 -1.38
CA LYS A 8 7.86 21.71 -2.35
C LYS A 8 9.10 22.28 -1.68
N TRP A 9 8.93 23.01 -0.58
CA TRP A 9 10.05 23.56 0.17
C TRP A 9 10.97 22.46 0.71
N PHE A 10 10.42 21.41 1.31
CA PHE A 10 11.22 20.29 1.82
C PHE A 10 11.96 19.56 0.71
N LYS A 11 11.32 19.35 -0.45
CA LYS A 11 11.96 18.74 -1.62
C LYS A 11 13.16 19.56 -2.10
N ASP A 12 13.01 20.87 -2.19
CA ASP A 12 14.10 21.78 -2.61
C ASP A 12 15.28 21.78 -1.63
N ASN A 13 15.03 21.43 -0.36
CA ASN A 13 16.03 21.29 0.69
C ASN A 13 16.50 19.83 0.89
N GLY A 14 16.17 18.92 -0.04
CA GLY A 14 16.61 17.51 0.02
C GLY A 14 15.96 16.68 1.12
N ILE A 15 14.88 17.17 1.75
CA ILE A 15 14.17 16.49 2.83
C ILE A 15 13.03 15.65 2.23
N ARG A 16 13.05 14.34 2.50
CA ARG A 16 12.01 13.41 2.06
C ARG A 16 10.70 13.69 2.78
N THR A 17 9.59 13.55 2.07
CA THR A 17 8.24 13.83 2.60
C THR A 17 7.27 12.71 2.28
N ASN A 18 6.32 12.49 3.18
CA ASN A 18 5.15 11.64 2.96
C ASN A 18 3.88 12.49 3.01
N CYS A 19 3.16 12.59 1.90
CA CYS A 19 1.86 13.25 1.85
C CYS A 19 0.76 12.29 2.29
N THR A 20 0.26 12.47 3.51
CA THR A 20 -0.79 11.65 4.10
C THR A 20 -2.20 12.22 3.92
N LEU A 21 -3.24 11.49 4.36
CA LEU A 21 -4.65 11.87 4.25
C LEU A 21 -5.09 12.14 2.80
N VAL A 22 -4.75 11.21 1.90
CA VAL A 22 -5.14 11.27 0.49
C VAL A 22 -6.34 10.35 0.24
N PHE A 23 -7.33 10.88 -0.46
CA PHE A 23 -8.62 10.24 -0.74
C PHE A 23 -9.05 10.36 -2.21
N SER A 24 -8.22 10.95 -3.08
CA SER A 24 -8.54 11.16 -4.50
C SER A 24 -7.27 11.25 -5.37
N ALA A 25 -7.41 10.91 -6.65
CA ALA A 25 -6.32 11.04 -7.62
C ALA A 25 -5.89 12.50 -7.83
N GLY A 26 -6.80 13.47 -7.73
CA GLY A 26 -6.45 14.89 -7.82
C GLY A 26 -5.47 15.33 -6.72
N GLN A 27 -5.67 14.85 -5.48
CA GLN A 27 -4.73 15.08 -4.39
C GLN A 27 -3.38 14.38 -4.65
N ALA A 28 -3.42 13.16 -5.18
CA ALA A 28 -2.22 12.40 -5.54
C ALA A 28 -1.36 13.13 -6.58
N ILE A 29 -1.98 13.72 -7.61
CA ILE A 29 -1.29 14.52 -8.63
C ILE A 29 -0.61 15.74 -8.01
N LEU A 30 -1.30 16.46 -7.12
CA LEU A 30 -0.75 17.65 -6.45
C LEU A 30 0.46 17.30 -5.58
N ALA A 31 0.39 16.20 -4.82
CA ALA A 31 1.49 15.73 -3.98
C ALA A 31 2.72 15.36 -4.83
N ALA A 32 2.51 14.60 -5.92
CA ALA A 32 3.60 14.20 -6.81
C ALA A 32 4.26 15.41 -7.48
N LYS A 33 3.46 16.34 -8.01
CA LYS A 33 3.98 17.58 -8.63
C LYS A 33 4.71 18.48 -7.66
N ALA A 34 4.35 18.48 -6.38
CA ALA A 34 5.09 19.19 -5.35
C ALA A 34 6.42 18.52 -4.97
N GLY A 35 6.64 17.27 -5.40
CA GLY A 35 7.87 16.52 -5.15
C GLY A 35 7.82 15.65 -3.90
N ALA A 36 6.64 15.20 -3.48
CA ALA A 36 6.51 14.24 -2.39
C ALA A 36 7.34 12.98 -2.68
N THR A 37 7.96 12.41 -1.64
CA THR A 37 8.64 11.11 -1.79
C THR A 37 7.65 9.97 -1.74
N TYR A 38 6.74 10.02 -0.76
CA TYR A 38 5.63 9.10 -0.62
C TYR A 38 4.30 9.82 -0.69
N LEU A 39 3.29 9.11 -1.18
CA LEU A 39 1.87 9.45 -1.07
C LEU A 39 1.19 8.36 -0.25
N SER A 40 0.37 8.71 0.74
CA SER A 40 -0.41 7.73 1.52
C SER A 40 -1.93 7.87 1.31
N PRO A 41 -2.52 7.11 0.36
CA PRO A 41 -3.97 6.97 0.24
C PRO A 41 -4.54 6.15 1.40
N PHE A 42 -5.66 6.59 1.99
CA PHE A 42 -6.29 5.95 3.14
C PHE A 42 -7.44 5.03 2.71
N ILE A 43 -7.11 3.87 2.13
CA ILE A 43 -8.09 3.00 1.47
C ILE A 43 -9.20 2.54 2.42
N GLY A 44 -8.85 2.11 3.63
CA GLY A 44 -9.84 1.59 4.57
C GLY A 44 -10.85 2.62 5.07
N ARG A 45 -10.58 3.93 4.90
CA ARG A 45 -11.58 4.99 5.18
C ARG A 45 -12.45 5.31 3.96
N ILE A 46 -11.94 5.03 2.75
CA ILE A 46 -12.71 5.13 1.51
C ILE A 46 -13.73 3.98 1.49
N ASP A 47 -13.30 2.78 1.88
CA ASP A 47 -14.17 1.60 2.03
C ASP A 47 -15.34 1.87 2.98
N ASP A 48 -15.09 2.56 4.11
CA ASP A 48 -16.13 2.98 5.08
C ASP A 48 -17.20 3.92 4.45
N SER A 49 -16.90 4.52 3.29
CA SER A 49 -17.78 5.43 2.56
C SER A 49 -18.47 4.77 1.35
N ASN A 50 -18.49 3.43 1.29
CA ASN A 50 -19.03 2.62 0.19
C ASN A 50 -18.35 2.84 -1.18
N TRP A 51 -17.09 3.25 -1.18
CA TRP A 51 -16.25 3.37 -2.39
C TRP A 51 -15.11 2.35 -2.28
N ASP A 52 -14.65 1.79 -3.40
CA ASP A 52 -13.52 0.85 -3.37
C ASP A 52 -12.18 1.61 -3.29
N GLY A 53 -11.49 1.49 -2.15
CA GLY A 53 -10.18 2.10 -1.95
C GLY A 53 -9.08 1.50 -2.84
N ILE A 54 -9.23 0.27 -3.32
CA ILE A 54 -8.29 -0.38 -4.24
C ILE A 54 -8.33 0.29 -5.62
N ASP A 55 -9.52 0.67 -6.10
CA ASP A 55 -9.67 1.39 -7.36
C ASP A 55 -8.91 2.72 -7.35
N LEU A 56 -8.85 3.41 -6.20
CA LEU A 56 -8.04 4.61 -6.05
C LEU A 56 -6.54 4.30 -6.22
N ILE A 57 -6.04 3.21 -5.63
CA ILE A 57 -4.63 2.81 -5.79
C ILE A 57 -4.34 2.56 -7.28
N ALA A 58 -5.18 1.76 -7.95
CA ALA A 58 -5.02 1.45 -9.36
C ALA A 58 -5.04 2.70 -10.25
N GLN A 59 -5.97 3.62 -9.97
CA GLN A 59 -6.07 4.90 -10.68
C GLN A 59 -4.81 5.74 -10.49
N VAL A 60 -4.30 5.86 -9.26
CA VAL A 60 -3.09 6.63 -8.96
C VAL A 60 -1.85 5.99 -9.59
N ALA A 61 -1.70 4.67 -9.51
CA ALA A 61 -0.61 3.92 -10.13
C ALA A 61 -0.58 4.12 -11.65
N HIS A 62 -1.75 4.05 -12.30
CA HIS A 62 -1.88 4.34 -13.72
C HIS A 62 -1.45 5.78 -14.06
N ILE A 63 -1.93 6.77 -13.31
CA ILE A 63 -1.56 8.18 -13.51
C ILE A 63 -0.05 8.38 -13.32
N TYR A 64 0.53 7.79 -12.28
CA TYR A 64 1.96 7.93 -11.98
C TYR A 64 2.82 7.31 -13.07
N SER A 65 2.41 6.15 -13.59
CA SER A 65 3.04 5.49 -14.74
C SER A 65 2.98 6.38 -15.99
N VAL A 66 1.80 6.87 -16.37
CA VAL A 66 1.59 7.69 -17.58
C VAL A 66 2.33 9.02 -17.50
N GLN A 67 2.37 9.67 -16.33
CA GLN A 67 3.00 10.98 -16.13
C GLN A 67 4.48 10.88 -15.75
N GLY A 68 5.01 9.68 -15.52
CA GLY A 68 6.39 9.46 -15.10
C GLY A 68 6.72 9.98 -13.70
N PHE A 69 5.73 10.06 -12.80
CA PHE A 69 5.98 10.47 -11.42
C PHE A 69 6.84 9.43 -10.68
N LYS A 70 7.74 9.93 -9.83
CA LYS A 70 8.66 9.10 -9.00
C LYS A 70 8.22 9.01 -7.54
N THR A 71 7.11 9.64 -7.19
CA THR A 71 6.51 9.52 -5.86
C THR A 71 6.01 8.09 -5.69
N GLU A 72 6.37 7.45 -4.59
CA GLU A 72 5.98 6.08 -4.28
C GLU A 72 4.58 6.06 -3.61
N ILE A 73 3.73 5.13 -4.03
CA ILE A 73 2.38 4.93 -3.50
C ILE A 73 2.49 4.03 -2.27
N LEU A 74 2.24 4.61 -1.10
CA LEU A 74 2.21 3.94 0.19
C LEU A 74 0.74 3.65 0.56
N ALA A 75 0.25 2.46 0.25
CA ALA A 75 -1.10 2.04 0.65
C ALA A 75 -1.22 2.03 2.18
N ALA A 76 -2.07 2.92 2.71
CA ALA A 76 -2.29 3.09 4.14
C ALA A 76 -3.73 2.75 4.54
N SER A 77 -3.97 2.62 5.85
CA SER A 77 -5.26 2.17 6.39
C SER A 77 -5.66 0.76 5.92
N ILE A 78 -4.66 -0.13 5.79
CA ILE A 78 -4.86 -1.56 5.52
C ILE A 78 -5.62 -2.22 6.68
N ARG A 79 -6.59 -3.09 6.37
CA ARG A 79 -7.44 -3.77 7.37
C ARG A 79 -7.26 -5.28 7.43
N SER A 80 -6.69 -5.89 6.39
CA SER A 80 -6.62 -7.35 6.24
C SER A 80 -5.44 -7.76 5.37
N SER A 81 -5.05 -9.03 5.43
CA SER A 81 -4.02 -9.59 4.55
C SER A 81 -4.40 -9.50 3.08
N ILE A 82 -5.69 -9.65 2.76
CA ILE A 82 -6.18 -9.51 1.37
C ILE A 82 -6.07 -8.07 0.86
N HIS A 83 -6.20 -7.04 1.71
CA HIS A 83 -5.92 -5.66 1.29
C HIS A 83 -4.47 -5.48 0.87
N ILE A 84 -3.51 -6.12 1.56
CA ILE A 84 -2.09 -6.03 1.20
C ILE A 84 -1.87 -6.57 -0.21
N VAL A 85 -2.41 -7.75 -0.50
CA VAL A 85 -2.31 -8.39 -1.83
C VAL A 85 -2.95 -7.52 -2.90
N LYS A 86 -4.19 -7.07 -2.69
CA LYS A 86 -4.91 -6.23 -3.66
C LYS A 86 -4.23 -4.88 -3.92
N CYS A 87 -3.66 -4.26 -2.89
CA CYS A 87 -2.89 -3.02 -3.08
C CYS A 87 -1.63 -3.25 -3.92
N ALA A 88 -0.92 -4.37 -3.70
CA ALA A 88 0.23 -4.73 -4.52
C ALA A 88 -0.17 -4.99 -5.98
N GLU A 89 -1.26 -5.73 -6.21
CA GLU A 89 -1.83 -5.97 -7.56
C GLU A 89 -2.23 -4.66 -8.25
N ALA A 90 -2.78 -3.71 -7.49
CA ALA A 90 -3.16 -2.39 -7.97
C ALA A 90 -1.96 -1.44 -8.21
N GLY A 91 -0.73 -1.86 -7.91
CA GLY A 91 0.48 -1.09 -8.18
C GLY A 91 0.93 -0.17 -7.05
N ALA A 92 0.58 -0.47 -5.79
CA ALA A 92 1.21 0.19 -4.64
C ALA A 92 2.67 -0.24 -4.50
N ASP A 93 3.58 0.72 -4.28
CA ASP A 93 5.01 0.46 -4.07
C ASP A 93 5.29 0.00 -2.63
N VAL A 94 4.53 0.52 -1.66
CA VAL A 94 4.70 0.25 -0.23
C VAL A 94 3.33 0.02 0.41
N CYS A 95 3.26 -0.80 1.45
CA CYS A 95 2.10 -0.87 2.33
C CYS A 95 2.48 -0.55 3.78
N THR A 96 1.60 0.13 4.51
CA THR A 96 1.65 0.22 5.98
C THR A 96 0.42 -0.44 6.56
N CYS A 97 0.62 -1.41 7.45
CA CYS A 97 -0.46 -2.24 7.96
C CYS A 97 -0.26 -2.62 9.44
N PRO A 98 -1.36 -2.94 10.15
CA PRO A 98 -1.28 -3.50 11.48
C PRO A 98 -0.59 -4.87 11.49
N LEU A 99 0.05 -5.21 12.62
CA LEU A 99 0.75 -6.49 12.80
C LEU A 99 -0.10 -7.74 12.44
N PRO A 100 -1.39 -7.85 12.83
CA PRO A 100 -2.20 -9.00 12.44
C PRO A 100 -2.37 -9.16 10.92
N SER A 101 -2.48 -8.05 10.17
CA SER A 101 -2.66 -8.10 8.71
C SER A 101 -1.43 -8.67 8.01
N ILE A 102 -0.22 -8.30 8.45
CA ILE A 102 1.02 -8.82 7.86
C ILE A 102 1.31 -10.24 8.31
N LEU A 103 1.13 -10.58 9.59
CA LEU A 103 1.34 -11.95 10.07
C LEU A 103 0.34 -12.93 9.44
N GLY A 104 -0.87 -12.47 9.10
CA GLY A 104 -1.84 -13.27 8.36
C GLY A 104 -1.35 -13.76 7.00
N LEU A 105 -0.39 -13.07 6.35
CA LEU A 105 0.21 -13.52 5.08
C LEU A 105 1.06 -14.78 5.23
N LEU A 106 1.53 -15.11 6.43
CA LEU A 106 2.31 -16.32 6.69
C LEU A 106 1.43 -17.58 6.84
N ASN A 107 0.12 -17.41 6.99
CA ASN A 107 -0.79 -18.49 7.35
C ASN A 107 -1.58 -18.97 6.12
N HIS A 108 -1.53 -20.27 5.83
CA HIS A 108 -2.40 -20.90 4.86
C HIS A 108 -2.72 -22.35 5.29
N PRO A 109 -4.00 -22.77 5.38
CA PRO A 109 -4.36 -24.09 5.92
C PRO A 109 -3.70 -25.26 5.20
N LEU A 110 -3.50 -25.17 3.88
CA LEU A 110 -2.81 -26.21 3.11
C LEU A 110 -1.31 -26.31 3.44
N THR A 111 -0.68 -25.22 3.89
CA THR A 111 0.71 -25.24 4.34
C THR A 111 0.83 -26.06 5.63
N ASP A 112 -0.08 -25.84 6.57
CA ASP A 112 -0.10 -26.58 7.85
C ASP A 112 -0.39 -28.06 7.63
N ILE A 113 -1.38 -28.39 6.80
CA ILE A 113 -1.72 -29.76 6.42
C ILE A 113 -0.53 -30.45 5.72
N GLY A 114 0.12 -29.74 4.80
CA GLY A 114 1.29 -30.25 4.08
C GLY A 114 2.46 -30.55 5.01
N LEU A 115 2.78 -29.60 5.91
CA LEU A 115 3.85 -29.77 6.89
C LEU A 115 3.57 -30.96 7.83
N ALA A 116 2.35 -31.08 8.34
CA ALA A 116 1.96 -32.20 9.20
C ALA A 116 2.14 -33.55 8.48
N LYS A 117 1.75 -33.64 7.21
CA LYS A 117 1.92 -34.84 6.40
C LYS A 117 3.41 -35.18 6.17
N PHE A 118 4.24 -34.19 5.85
CA PHE A 118 5.68 -34.40 5.69
C PHE A 118 6.34 -34.93 6.96
N LEU A 119 5.93 -34.42 8.14
CA LEU A 119 6.43 -34.89 9.42
C LEU A 119 5.97 -36.31 9.75
N GLU A 120 4.75 -36.70 9.37
CA GLU A 120 4.24 -38.06 9.55
C GLU A 120 5.00 -39.06 8.66
N ASP A 121 5.19 -38.73 7.38
CA ASP A 121 5.87 -39.60 6.44
C ASP A 121 7.36 -39.77 6.79
N ALA A 122 8.04 -38.73 7.27
CA ALA A 122 9.42 -38.81 7.75
C ALA A 122 9.58 -39.79 8.92
N LYS A 123 8.62 -39.81 9.86
CA LYS A 123 8.63 -40.75 11.00
C LYS A 123 8.46 -42.21 10.58
N LYS A 124 7.79 -42.48 9.45
CA LYS A 124 7.62 -43.84 8.92
C LYS A 124 8.89 -44.39 8.27
N THR A 125 9.87 -43.54 7.97
CA THR A 125 11.14 -43.90 7.34
C THR A 125 12.31 -44.04 8.32
N GLN A 126 12.09 -43.79 9.62
CA GLN A 126 13.03 -44.08 10.71
C GLN A 126 12.69 -45.42 11.36
#